data_AF-A0A067QHQ6-F1
#
_entry.id   AF-A0A067QHQ6-F1
#
_cell.length_a   1.000
_cell.length_b   1.000
_cell.length_c   1.000
_cell.angle_alpha   90.00
_cell.angle_beta   90.00
_cell.angle_gamma   90.00
#
_symmetry.space_group_name_H-M   'P 1'
#
loop_
_entity.id
_entity.type
_entity.pdbx_description
1 polymer ?
#
loop_
_entity_poly.entity_id
_entity_poly.type
_entity_poly.pdbx_seq_one_letter_code
_entity_poly.pdbx_strand_id
1 'polypeptide(L)'
;MELKGDIIYSKALWVIISGTNTNASEDVVSHELKRAHDQLQNGLNHFKDPNKECEAKFKTQVSDSVFKFTVRLKRFLGLDINQAWDFMCNYLLYEFRGAEEGLQEFIGSETRTTVLLSDIWLFYRSERLFLLKCINVLLTFHNDKGHPYQVGFNC
;
A
#
# COMPACT_ATOMS: atom_id res chain seq x y z
N MET A 1 -12.49 2.94 -6.34
CA MET A 1 -12.52 3.11 -4.87
C MET A 1 -11.51 4.19 -4.54
N GLU A 2 -11.89 5.21 -3.79
CA GLU A 2 -10.97 6.28 -3.38
C GLU A 2 -10.18 5.84 -2.15
N LEU A 3 -8.86 6.07 -2.15
CA LEU A 3 -8.00 5.83 -0.98
C LEU A 3 -8.34 6.85 0.11
N LYS A 4 -8.28 6.42 1.36
CA LYS A 4 -8.68 7.22 2.53
C LYS A 4 -7.56 7.41 3.53
N GLY A 5 -6.53 6.58 3.46
CA GLY A 5 -5.27 6.76 4.19
C GLY A 5 -4.20 7.34 3.28
N ASP A 6 -2.96 7.00 3.61
CA ASP A 6 -1.72 7.48 3.01
C ASP A 6 -0.84 6.32 2.52
N ILE A 7 -1.45 5.19 2.15
CA ILE A 7 -0.71 4.00 1.71
C ILE A 7 -0.39 4.05 0.22
N ILE A 8 0.89 4.05 -0.11
CA ILE A 8 1.42 3.95 -1.46
C ILE A 8 1.91 2.54 -1.73
N TYR A 9 1.66 2.08 -2.97
CA TYR A 9 2.06 0.76 -3.44
C TYR A 9 3.59 0.67 -3.61
N SER A 10 4.26 0.16 -2.58
CA SER A 10 5.72 0.13 -2.42
C SER A 10 6.40 -0.77 -3.43
N LYS A 11 5.79 -1.88 -3.83
CA LYS A 11 6.34 -2.74 -4.89
C LYS A 11 6.41 -2.02 -6.22
N ALA A 12 5.39 -1.25 -6.60
CA ALA A 12 5.42 -0.44 -7.81
C ALA A 12 6.49 0.67 -7.73
N LEU A 13 6.58 1.36 -6.59
CA LEU A 13 7.64 2.34 -6.37
C LEU A 13 9.03 1.70 -6.52
N TRP A 14 9.26 0.55 -5.88
CA TRP A 14 10.54 -0.17 -5.96
C TRP A 14 10.91 -0.52 -7.40
N VAL A 15 9.95 -1.01 -8.19
CA VAL A 15 10.15 -1.31 -9.61
C VAL A 15 10.64 -0.07 -10.36
N ILE A 16 10.05 1.10 -10.09
CA ILE A 16 10.42 2.37 -10.74
C ILE A 16 11.81 2.84 -10.31
N ILE A 17 12.12 2.83 -9.01
CA ILE A 17 13.35 3.45 -8.49
C ILE A 17 14.56 2.52 -8.53
N SER A 18 14.37 1.21 -8.69
CA SER A 18 15.46 0.22 -8.72
C SER A 18 16.43 0.36 -9.90
N GLY A 19 16.06 1.10 -10.96
CA GLY A 19 16.91 1.29 -12.14
C GLY A 19 17.08 0.06 -13.04
N THR A 20 16.54 -1.10 -12.66
CA THR A 20 16.71 -2.36 -13.42
C THR A 20 15.50 -2.75 -14.25
N ASN A 21 14.31 -2.24 -13.90
CA ASN A 21 13.04 -2.81 -14.38
C ASN A 21 12.23 -1.86 -15.27
N THR A 22 12.59 -0.57 -15.33
CA THR A 22 11.85 0.45 -16.07
C THR A 22 12.82 1.40 -16.78
N ASN A 23 12.44 1.87 -17.97
CA ASN A 23 13.08 3.02 -18.62
C ASN A 23 12.35 4.32 -18.22
N ALA A 24 11.97 4.45 -16.94
CA ALA A 24 11.28 5.64 -16.45
C ALA A 24 12.19 6.87 -16.59
N SER A 25 11.62 8.03 -16.90
CA SER A 25 12.38 9.29 -16.91
C SER A 25 12.68 9.74 -15.48
N GLU A 26 13.71 10.57 -15.31
CA GLU A 26 14.07 11.16 -14.01
C GLU A 26 12.91 11.96 -13.40
N ASP A 27 12.11 12.65 -14.23
CA ASP A 27 10.94 13.40 -13.78
C ASP A 27 9.88 12.48 -13.17
N VAL A 28 9.63 11.31 -13.78
CA VAL A 28 8.68 10.32 -13.27
C VAL A 28 9.17 9.76 -11.95
N VAL A 29 10.46 9.41 -11.88
CA VAL A 29 11.07 8.89 -10.64
C VAL A 29 10.98 9.92 -9.51
N SER A 30 11.32 11.18 -9.79
CA SER A 30 11.26 12.28 -8.83
C SER A 30 9.82 12.54 -8.37
N HIS A 31 8.85 12.48 -9.28
CA HIS A 31 7.43 12.62 -8.95
C HIS A 31 6.94 11.50 -8.01
N GLU A 32 7.28 10.25 -8.33
CA GLU A 32 6.90 9.08 -7.54
C GLU A 32 7.55 9.07 -6.16
N LEU A 33 8.81 9.49 -6.06
CA LEU A 33 9.51 9.67 -4.77
C LEU A 33 8.87 10.78 -3.93
N LYS A 34 8.53 11.92 -4.53
CA LYS A 34 7.80 13.00 -3.83
C LYS A 34 6.44 12.52 -3.33
N ARG A 35 5.70 11.76 -4.14
CA ARG A 35 4.44 11.15 -3.73
C ARG A 35 4.64 10.23 -2.52
N ALA A 36 5.70 9.43 -2.54
CA ALA A 36 6.03 8.46 -1.49
C ALA A 36 6.82 9.01 -0.29
N HIS A 37 7.10 10.31 -0.26
CA HIS A 37 8.00 10.94 0.69
C HIS A 37 7.68 10.58 2.14
N ASP A 38 6.44 10.80 2.58
CA ASP A 38 6.04 10.57 3.98
C ASP A 38 6.15 9.09 4.37
N GLN A 39 5.77 8.18 3.47
CA GLN A 39 5.87 6.74 3.71
C GLN A 39 7.33 6.28 3.76
N LEU A 40 8.21 6.82 2.91
CA LEU A 40 9.65 6.54 2.91
C LEU A 40 10.32 7.09 4.16
N GLN A 41 10.02 8.34 4.53
CA GLN A 41 10.61 9.02 5.68
C GLN A 41 10.24 8.34 7.00
N ASN A 42 8.96 7.96 7.16
CA ASN A 42 8.49 7.28 8.37
C ASN A 42 8.80 5.77 8.38
N GLY A 43 9.12 5.19 7.21
CA GLY A 43 9.43 3.77 7.07
C GLY A 43 8.33 2.88 7.67
N LEU A 44 8.70 1.92 8.51
CA LEU A 44 7.72 1.03 9.13
C LEU A 44 6.81 1.71 10.16
N ASN A 45 7.15 2.91 10.65
CA ASN A 45 6.29 3.69 11.54
C ASN A 45 5.16 4.40 10.79
N HIS A 46 5.18 4.38 9.45
CA HIS A 46 4.08 4.89 8.62
C HIS A 46 2.79 4.09 8.83
N PHE A 47 2.90 2.81 9.22
CA PHE A 47 1.77 1.93 9.50
C PHE A 47 1.23 2.21 10.91
N LYS A 48 0.10 2.90 10.98
CA LYS A 48 -0.47 3.48 12.20
C LYS A 48 -1.31 2.47 12.96
N ASP A 49 -1.29 2.60 14.28
CA ASP A 49 -2.14 1.81 15.17
C ASP A 49 -3.64 2.16 15.00
N PRO A 50 -4.55 1.23 15.36
CA PRO A 50 -5.98 1.46 15.27
C PRO A 50 -6.48 2.71 16.02
N ASN A 51 -7.19 3.61 15.33
CA ASN A 51 -7.85 4.78 15.93
C ASN A 51 -9.40 4.65 15.90
N LYS A 52 -10.05 4.87 17.05
CA LYS A 52 -11.52 4.82 17.20
C LYS A 52 -12.24 5.96 16.47
N GLU A 53 -11.65 7.15 16.43
CA GLU A 53 -12.23 8.30 15.72
C GLU A 53 -12.24 8.07 14.21
N CYS A 54 -11.14 7.53 13.67
CA CYS A 54 -11.04 7.13 12.26
C CYS A 54 -12.07 6.05 11.94
N GLU A 55 -12.29 5.06 12.82
CA GLU A 55 -13.33 4.03 12.66
C GLU A 55 -14.73 4.61 12.63
N ALA A 56 -15.07 5.50 13.57
CA ALA A 56 -16.38 6.14 13.60
C ALA A 56 -16.65 6.96 12.33
N LYS A 57 -15.64 7.71 11.86
CA LYS A 57 -15.72 8.47 10.60
C LYS A 57 -15.82 7.55 9.38
N PHE A 58 -15.06 6.47 9.32
CA PHE A 58 -15.10 5.53 8.21
C PHE A 58 -16.47 4.85 8.08
N LYS A 59 -17.12 4.52 9.21
CA LYS A 59 -18.45 3.92 9.24
C LYS A 59 -19.52 4.75 8.50
N THR A 60 -19.42 6.07 8.50
CA THR A 60 -20.40 6.94 7.83
C THR A 60 -20.19 7.06 6.32
N GLN A 61 -19.08 6.51 5.80
CA GLN A 61 -18.65 6.69 4.40
C GLN A 61 -18.84 5.44 3.53
N VAL A 62 -19.15 4.28 4.12
CA VAL A 62 -19.25 3.00 3.41
C VAL A 62 -20.50 2.23 3.84
N SER A 63 -20.88 1.19 3.10
CA SER A 63 -21.97 0.29 3.50
C SER A 63 -21.61 -0.52 4.74
N ASP A 64 -22.62 -1.02 5.46
CA ASP A 64 -22.41 -1.84 6.67
C ASP A 64 -21.64 -3.14 6.39
N SER A 65 -21.83 -3.76 5.21
CA SER A 65 -21.07 -4.94 4.79
C SER A 65 -19.59 -4.66 4.63
N VAL A 66 -19.25 -3.55 3.95
CA VAL A 66 -17.87 -3.09 3.78
C VAL A 66 -17.27 -2.69 5.12
N PHE A 67 -18.01 -1.97 5.96
CA PHE A 67 -17.55 -1.58 7.29
C PHE A 67 -17.16 -2.81 8.13
N LYS A 68 -18.04 -3.81 8.21
CA LYS A 68 -17.78 -5.05 8.96
C LYS A 68 -16.56 -5.79 8.44
N PHE A 69 -16.40 -5.89 7.12
CA PHE A 69 -15.21 -6.50 6.52
C PHE A 69 -13.94 -5.72 6.88
N THR A 70 -13.91 -4.40 6.68
CA THR A 70 -12.72 -3.58 6.96
C THR A 70 -12.38 -3.59 8.45
N VAL A 71 -13.35 -3.68 9.37
CA VAL A 71 -13.10 -3.85 10.80
C VAL A 71 -12.43 -5.20 11.10
N ARG A 72 -12.83 -6.29 10.43
CA ARG A 72 -12.14 -7.58 10.53
C ARG A 72 -10.71 -7.47 9.98
N LEU A 73 -10.55 -6.87 8.81
CA LEU A 73 -9.26 -6.68 8.17
C LEU A 73 -8.30 -5.86 9.03
N LYS A 74 -8.72 -4.69 9.53
CA LYS A 74 -7.86 -3.84 10.36
C LYS A 74 -7.40 -4.55 11.63
N ARG A 75 -8.26 -5.38 12.24
CA ARG A 75 -7.89 -6.19 13.41
C ARG A 75 -6.88 -7.26 13.04
N PHE A 76 -7.04 -7.86 11.87
CA PHE A 76 -6.14 -8.89 11.35
C PHE A 76 -4.76 -8.33 10.99
N LEU A 77 -4.69 -7.11 10.45
CA LEU A 77 -3.43 -6.43 10.10
C LEU A 77 -2.80 -5.66 11.27
N GLY A 78 -3.59 -5.29 12.30
CA GLY A 78 -3.16 -4.41 13.38
C GLY A 78 -2.97 -2.95 12.95
N LEU A 79 -3.87 -2.43 12.12
CA LEU A 79 -3.74 -1.10 11.49
C LEU A 79 -4.91 -0.16 11.79
N ASP A 80 -4.70 1.13 11.54
CA ASP A 80 -5.79 2.09 11.34
C ASP A 80 -6.75 1.63 10.23
N ILE A 81 -8.04 1.96 10.39
CA ILE A 81 -9.08 1.51 9.47
C ILE A 81 -8.90 2.07 8.06
N ASN A 82 -8.39 3.29 7.91
CA ASN A 82 -8.20 3.91 6.60
C ASN A 82 -7.04 3.24 5.87
N GLN A 83 -5.96 2.90 6.59
CA GLN A 83 -4.84 2.17 5.99
C GLN A 83 -5.23 0.73 5.64
N ALA A 84 -6.03 0.06 6.48
CA ALA A 84 -6.58 -1.25 6.14
C ALA A 84 -7.47 -1.21 4.88
N TRP A 85 -8.29 -0.15 4.73
CA TRP A 85 -9.06 0.10 3.52
C TRP A 85 -8.16 0.31 2.30
N ASP A 86 -7.11 1.13 2.42
CA ASP A 86 -6.19 1.37 1.31
C ASP A 86 -5.47 0.09 0.88
N PHE A 87 -5.04 -0.75 1.83
CA PHE A 87 -4.44 -2.05 1.51
C PHE A 87 -5.39 -2.96 0.74
N MET A 88 -6.67 -2.98 1.13
CA MET A 88 -7.68 -3.71 0.37
C MET A 88 -7.85 -3.13 -1.03
N CYS A 89 -7.97 -1.80 -1.17
CA CYS A 89 -8.10 -1.16 -2.48
C CYS A 89 -6.88 -1.43 -3.39
N ASN A 90 -5.68 -1.29 -2.85
CA ASN A 90 -4.43 -1.56 -3.57
C ASN A 90 -4.32 -3.03 -3.96
N TYR A 91 -4.67 -3.97 -3.07
CA TYR A 91 -4.70 -5.39 -3.41
C TYR A 91 -5.66 -5.68 -4.56
N LEU A 92 -6.90 -5.18 -4.47
CA LEU A 92 -7.92 -5.37 -5.49
C LEU A 92 -7.53 -4.75 -6.84
N LEU A 93 -6.78 -3.64 -6.82
CA LEU A 93 -6.34 -2.97 -8.04
C LEU A 93 -5.13 -3.63 -8.70
N TYR A 94 -4.17 -4.12 -7.91
CA TYR A 94 -2.84 -4.50 -8.43
C TYR A 94 -2.52 -6.00 -8.39
N GLU A 95 -3.08 -6.76 -7.45
CA GLU A 95 -2.66 -8.15 -7.21
C GLU A 95 -3.82 -9.16 -7.31
N PHE A 96 -5.05 -8.69 -7.18
CA PHE A 96 -6.22 -9.55 -7.29
C PHE A 96 -6.40 -10.06 -8.72
N ARG A 97 -6.43 -11.39 -8.88
CA ARG A 97 -6.56 -12.09 -10.17
C ARG A 97 -7.93 -12.77 -10.38
N GLY A 98 -8.89 -12.49 -9.51
CA GLY A 98 -10.25 -13.01 -9.67
C GLY A 98 -11.04 -12.23 -10.73
N ALA A 99 -12.25 -12.72 -11.03
CA ALA A 99 -13.19 -11.97 -11.85
C ALA A 99 -13.52 -10.62 -11.19
N GLU A 100 -13.87 -9.61 -12.01
CA GLU A 100 -14.20 -8.24 -11.59
C GLU A 100 -15.45 -8.15 -10.69
N GLU A 101 -16.07 -9.30 -10.40
CA GLU A 101 -17.05 -9.55 -9.35
C GLU A 101 -16.72 -8.72 -8.10
N GLY A 102 -17.53 -7.69 -7.86
CA GLY A 102 -17.22 -6.66 -6.87
C GLY A 102 -17.05 -7.22 -5.46
N LEU A 103 -16.37 -6.45 -4.59
CA LEU A 103 -16.11 -6.73 -3.17
C LEU A 103 -17.31 -7.37 -2.41
N GLN A 104 -18.55 -7.04 -2.79
CA GLN A 104 -19.76 -7.60 -2.18
C GLN A 104 -19.88 -9.13 -2.33
N GLU A 105 -19.46 -9.71 -3.45
CA GLU A 105 -19.54 -11.16 -3.68
C GLU A 105 -18.53 -11.94 -2.82
N PHE A 106 -17.39 -11.33 -2.52
CA PHE A 106 -16.39 -11.90 -1.60
C PHE A 106 -16.86 -11.83 -0.14
N ILE A 107 -17.51 -10.74 0.24
CA ILE A 107 -18.08 -10.56 1.58
C ILE A 107 -19.30 -11.49 1.81
N GLY A 108 -19.99 -11.92 0.75
CA GLY A 108 -21.17 -12.79 0.84
C GLY A 108 -20.89 -14.24 1.28
N SER A 109 -19.63 -14.69 1.27
CA SER A 109 -19.23 -16.04 1.69
C SER A 109 -18.08 -15.98 2.70
N GLU A 110 -18.28 -16.60 3.87
CA GLU A 110 -17.27 -16.61 4.94
C GLU A 110 -15.94 -17.27 4.50
N THR A 111 -16.01 -18.33 3.69
CA THR A 111 -14.83 -18.98 3.12
C THR A 111 -14.07 -18.02 2.21
N ARG A 112 -14.77 -17.35 1.27
CA ARG A 112 -14.14 -16.37 0.36
C ARG A 112 -13.60 -15.16 1.11
N THR A 113 -14.31 -14.69 2.13
CA THR A 113 -13.86 -13.63 3.04
C THR A 113 -12.55 -14.01 3.72
N THR A 114 -12.44 -15.23 4.24
CA THR A 114 -11.24 -15.70 4.93
C THR A 114 -10.03 -15.81 4.00
N VAL A 115 -10.24 -16.30 2.77
CA VAL A 115 -9.21 -16.33 1.72
C VAL A 115 -8.75 -14.91 1.39
N LEU A 116 -9.70 -13.99 1.12
CA LEU A 116 -9.39 -12.60 0.80
C LEU A 116 -8.62 -11.89 1.94
N LEU A 117 -9.00 -12.11 3.20
CA LEU A 117 -8.26 -11.58 4.35
C LEU A 117 -6.82 -12.10 4.40
N SER A 118 -6.61 -13.38 4.09
CA SER A 118 -5.29 -14.01 4.08
C SER A 118 -4.43 -13.47 2.94
N ASP A 119 -5.00 -13.28 1.75
CA ASP A 119 -4.28 -12.73 0.60
C ASP A 119 -3.88 -11.27 0.85
N ILE A 120 -4.78 -10.45 1.39
CA ILE A 120 -4.47 -9.06 1.74
C ILE A 120 -3.40 -9.00 2.83
N TRP A 121 -3.36 -9.96 3.76
CA TRP A 121 -2.30 -10.02 4.77
C TRP A 121 -0.93 -10.36 4.15
N LEU A 122 -0.88 -11.31 3.22
CA LEU A 122 0.35 -11.59 2.46
C LEU A 122 0.80 -10.38 1.65
N PHE A 123 -0.14 -9.69 1.01
CA PHE A 123 0.11 -8.45 0.29
C PHE A 123 0.68 -7.37 1.22
N TYR A 124 0.05 -7.11 2.37
CA TYR A 124 0.54 -6.17 3.39
C TYR A 124 1.99 -6.47 3.83
N ARG A 125 2.30 -7.75 4.10
CA ARG A 125 3.65 -8.17 4.49
C ARG A 125 4.66 -7.95 3.37
N SER A 126 4.27 -8.25 2.13
CA SER A 126 5.07 -7.97 0.93
C SER A 126 5.33 -6.47 0.80
N GLU A 127 4.31 -5.63 0.98
CA GLU A 127 4.42 -4.17 0.87
C GLU A 127 5.39 -3.57 1.89
N ARG A 128 5.35 -4.03 3.14
CA ARG A 128 6.34 -3.65 4.16
C ARG A 128 7.76 -4.02 3.74
N LEU A 129 7.95 -5.19 3.13
CA LEU A 129 9.25 -5.62 2.63
C LEU A 129 9.71 -4.75 1.46
N PHE A 130 8.82 -4.41 0.52
CA PHE A 130 9.17 -3.54 -0.60
C PHE A 130 9.46 -2.11 -0.16
N LEU A 131 8.77 -1.59 0.87
CA LEU A 131 9.13 -0.31 1.46
C LEU A 131 10.58 -0.30 1.96
N LEU A 132 11.00 -1.35 2.69
CA LEU A 132 12.38 -1.50 3.13
C LEU A 132 13.36 -1.61 1.96
N LYS A 133 12.97 -2.29 0.87
CA LYS A 133 13.77 -2.34 -0.35
C LYS A 133 13.91 -0.96 -1.00
N CYS A 134 12.86 -0.15 -1.03
CA CYS A 134 12.93 1.23 -1.52
C CYS A 134 13.92 2.06 -0.71
N ILE A 135 13.81 2.01 0.62
CA ILE A 135 14.73 2.71 1.53
C ILE A 135 16.16 2.23 1.29
N ASN A 136 16.37 0.92 1.14
CA ASN A 136 17.70 0.36 0.85
C ASN A 136 18.27 0.89 -0.47
N VAL A 137 17.47 0.98 -1.54
CA VAL A 137 17.89 1.57 -2.83
C VAL A 137 18.35 3.01 -2.63
N LEU A 138 17.55 3.84 -1.96
CA LEU A 138 17.87 5.24 -1.72
C LEU A 138 19.17 5.38 -0.91
N LEU A 139 19.30 4.67 0.20
CA LEU A 139 20.49 4.73 1.05
C LEU A 139 21.74 4.21 0.32
N THR A 140 21.61 3.17 -0.50
CA THR A 140 22.75 2.58 -1.23
C THR A 140 23.22 3.50 -2.37
N PHE A 141 22.28 4.08 -3.11
CA PHE A 141 22.57 4.70 -4.42
C PHE A 141 22.46 6.23 -4.44
N HIS A 142 22.09 6.91 -3.35
CA HIS A 142 22.00 8.38 -3.32
C HIS A 142 23.29 9.10 -3.78
N ASN A 143 24.45 8.48 -3.57
CA ASN A 143 25.76 9.01 -3.98
C ASN A 143 26.43 8.18 -5.10
N ASP A 144 25.74 7.19 -5.67
CA ASP A 144 26.30 6.33 -6.71
C ASP A 144 26.08 6.92 -8.11
N LYS A 145 27.14 7.45 -8.72
CA LYS A 145 27.10 8.02 -10.07
C LYS A 145 26.78 6.99 -11.16
N GLY A 146 26.85 5.70 -10.86
CA GLY A 146 26.45 4.62 -11.77
C GLY A 146 24.95 4.33 -11.76
N HIS A 147 24.20 4.83 -10.77
CA HIS A 147 22.76 4.60 -10.71
C HIS A 147 22.00 5.56 -11.66
N PRO A 148 21.09 5.06 -12.51
CA PRO A 148 20.43 5.87 -13.55
C PRO A 148 19.59 7.03 -13.00
N TYR A 149 19.18 6.95 -11.74
CA TYR A 149 18.30 7.94 -11.09
C TYR A 149 18.94 8.68 -9.92
N GLN A 150 20.28 8.67 -9.81
CA GLN A 150 20.99 9.26 -8.67
C GLN A 150 20.61 10.73 -8.41
N VAL A 151 20.44 11.54 -9.46
CA VAL A 151 20.06 12.96 -9.32
C VAL A 151 18.70 13.10 -8.64
N GLY A 152 17.74 12.25 -9.02
CA GLY A 152 16.39 12.22 -8.46
C GLY A 152 16.31 11.70 -7.03
N PHE A 153 17.39 11.16 -6.45
CA PHE A 153 17.39 10.70 -5.06
C PHE A 153 17.71 11.79 -4.03
N ASN A 154 18.15 12.98 -4.49
CA ASN A 154 18.45 14.13 -3.64
C ASN A 154 17.22 15.06 -3.41
N CYS A 155 16.01 14.53 -3.62
CA CYS A 155 14.75 15.28 -3.44
C CYS A 155 14.37 15.44 -1.97
#